data_AF-K9S809-F1
#
_entry.id   AF-K9S809-F1
#
_cell.length_a   1.000
_cell.length_b   1.000
_cell.length_c   1.000
_cell.angle_alpha   90.00
_cell.angle_beta   90.00
_cell.angle_gamma   90.00
#
_symmetry.space_group_name_H-M   'P 1'
#
loop_
_entity.id
_entity.type
_entity.pdbx_description
1 polymer ?
#
loop_
_entity_poly.entity_id
_entity_poly.type
_entity_poly.pdbx_seq_one_letter_code
_entity_poly.pdbx_strand_id
1 'polypeptide(L)' 'MKLAMNLLRNRVHHLVDRLSDDEINTLWPLLRSLYWDFYVLRSIQEAKRSLTPGDSLTHEEALELIKFL' A
#
# COMPACT_ATOMS: atom_id res chain seq x y z
N MET A 1 19.79 -4.00 -1.15
CA MET A 1 18.46 -3.34 -1.09
C MET A 1 18.51 -1.83 -1.37
N LYS A 2 19.34 -1.04 -0.66
CA LYS A 2 19.49 0.42 -0.89
C LYS A 2 19.84 0.81 -2.34
N LEU A 3 20.74 0.06 -3.01
CA LEU A 3 21.15 0.35 -4.40
C LEU A 3 19.98 0.21 -5.40
N ALA A 4 19.13 -0.81 -5.22
CA ALA A 4 17.98 -1.07 -6.10
C ALA A 4 16.88 -0.01 -5.95
N MET A 5 16.63 0.46 -4.72
CA MET A 5 15.70 1.56 -4.47
C MET A 5 16.16 2.88 -5.10
N ASN A 6 17.47 3.15 -5.13
CA ASN A 6 18.02 4.36 -5.75
C ASN A 6 17.88 4.34 -7.28
N LEU A 7 18.10 3.19 -7.92
CA LEU A 7 17.90 3.03 -9.36
C LEU A 7 16.43 3.19 -9.76
N LEU A 8 15.51 2.61 -8.97
CA LEU A 8 14.08 2.74 -9.21
C LEU A 8 13.65 4.20 -9.06
N ARG A 9 14.11 4.87 -8.00
CA ARG A 9 13.85 6.30 -7.75
C ARG A 9 14.32 7.16 -8.93
N ASN A 10 15.55 6.98 -9.40
CA ASN A 10 16.08 7.74 -10.53
C ASN A 10 15.29 7.48 -11.81
N ARG A 11 14.93 6.22 -12.07
CA ARG A 11 14.14 5.85 -13.25
C ARG A 11 12.73 6.45 -13.21
N VAL A 12 12.08 6.46 -12.03
CA VAL A 12 10.76 7.08 -11.85
C VAL A 12 10.85 8.59 -12.02
N HIS A 13 11.87 9.25 -11.46
CA HIS A 13 12.07 10.69 -11.69
C HIS A 13 12.19 11.03 -13.18
N HIS A 14 13.02 10.30 -13.92
CA HIS A 14 13.15 10.52 -15.37
C HIS A 14 11.88 10.20 -16.17
N LEU A 15 11.01 9.33 -15.66
CA LEU A 15 9.71 9.05 -16.28
C LEU A 15 8.74 10.21 -16.01
N VAL A 16 8.71 10.71 -14.78
CA VAL A 16 7.88 11.87 -14.40
C VAL A 16 8.30 13.11 -15.16
N ASP A 17 9.61 13.38 -15.31
CA ASP A 17 10.14 14.52 -16.08
C ASP A 17 9.75 14.52 -17.56
N ARG A 18 9.30 13.36 -18.09
CA ARG A 18 8.89 13.19 -19.49
C ARG A 18 7.38 13.28 -19.69
N LEU A 19 6.61 13.33 -18.61
CA LEU A 19 5.16 13.47 -18.66
C LEU A 19 4.77 14.93 -18.49
N SER A 20 3.77 15.36 -19.23
CA SER A 20 3.11 16.64 -18.98
C SER A 20 2.33 16.60 -17.67
N ASP A 21 2.06 17.77 -17.09
CA ASP A 21 1.26 17.89 -15.86
C ASP A 21 -0.14 17.25 -16.03
N ASP A 22 -0.75 17.36 -17.21
CA ASP A 22 -2.06 16.76 -17.51
C ASP A 22 -2.00 15.22 -17.52
N GLU A 23 -0.95 14.65 -18.09
CA GLU A 23 -0.71 13.20 -18.06
C GLU A 23 -0.44 12.70 -16.64
N ILE A 24 0.33 13.46 -15.84
CA ILE A 24 0.59 13.14 -14.44
C ILE A 24 -0.71 13.17 -13.62
N ASN A 25 -1.51 14.23 -13.77
CA ASN A 25 -2.78 14.38 -13.07
C ASN A 25 -3.78 13.28 -13.43
N THR A 26 -3.73 12.78 -14.67
CA THR A 26 -4.57 11.67 -15.12
C THR A 26 -4.07 10.31 -14.61
N LEU A 27 -2.75 10.09 -14.62
CA LEU A 27 -2.15 8.79 -14.27
C LEU A 27 -2.04 8.59 -12.76
N TRP A 28 -1.84 9.65 -11.98
CA TRP A 28 -1.61 9.58 -10.55
C TRP A 28 -2.72 8.89 -9.76
N PRO A 29 -4.03 9.17 -9.97
CA PRO A 29 -5.11 8.45 -9.31
C PRO A 29 -5.08 6.94 -9.57
N LEU A 30 -4.75 6.52 -10.81
CA LEU A 30 -4.69 5.11 -11.19
C LEU A 30 -3.54 4.40 -10.48
N LEU A 31 -2.34 5.00 -10.51
CA LEU A 31 -1.17 4.46 -9.82
C LEU A 31 -1.40 4.41 -8.30
N ARG A 32 -2.06 5.42 -7.74
CA ARG A 32 -2.40 5.48 -6.32
C ARG A 32 -3.33 4.33 -5.95
N SER A 33 -4.41 4.08 -6.72
CA SER A 33 -5.31 2.96 -6.45
C SER A 33 -4.57 1.63 -6.46
N LEU A 34 -3.80 1.36 -7.52
CA LEU A 34 -3.04 0.12 -7.66
C LEU A 34 -2.01 -0.06 -6.53
N TYR A 35 -1.37 1.03 -6.09
CA TYR A 35 -0.45 0.98 -4.95
C TYR A 35 -1.17 0.57 -3.66
N TRP A 36 -2.34 1.16 -3.37
CA TRP A 36 -3.11 0.82 -2.18
C TRP A 36 -3.63 -0.62 -2.23
N ASP A 37 -4.16 -1.06 -3.37
CA ASP A 37 -4.62 -2.44 -3.55
C ASP A 37 -3.48 -3.43 -3.29
N PHE A 38 -2.31 -3.18 -3.89
CA PHE A 38 -1.14 -4.02 -3.68
C PHE A 38 -0.67 -4.00 -2.22
N TYR A 39 -0.61 -2.82 -1.59
CA TYR A 39 -0.21 -2.65 -0.20
C TYR A 39 -1.12 -3.43 0.75
N VAL A 40 -2.44 -3.31 0.58
CA VAL A 40 -3.43 -4.02 1.40
C VAL A 40 -3.31 -5.53 1.20
N LEU A 41 -3.22 -6.00 -0.05
CA LEU A 41 -3.05 -7.43 -0.35
C LEU A 41 -1.78 -8.01 0.28
N ARG A 42 -0.67 -7.28 0.20
CA ARG A 42 0.59 -7.65 0.85
C ARG A 42 0.46 -7.71 2.37
N SER A 43 -0.19 -6.72 2.97
CA SER A 43 -0.43 -6.66 4.41
C SER A 43 -1.29 -7.84 4.88
N ILE A 44 -2.36 -8.17 4.14
CA ILE A 44 -3.19 -9.36 4.41
C ILE A 44 -2.37 -10.63 4.29
N GLN A 45 -1.52 -10.76 3.27
CA GLN A 45 -0.69 -11.94 3.09
C GLN A 45 0.34 -12.12 4.22
N GLU A 46 0.93 -11.02 4.68
CA GLU A 46 1.87 -11.01 5.80
C GLU A 46 1.14 -11.34 7.12
N ALA A 47 -0.01 -10.71 7.37
CA ALA A 47 -0.87 -11.03 8.50
C ALA A 47 -1.26 -12.51 8.53
N LYS A 48 -1.65 -13.11 7.39
CA LYS A 48 -1.94 -14.54 7.31
C LYS A 48 -0.76 -15.45 7.66
N ARG A 49 0.48 -14.97 7.52
CA ARG A 49 1.69 -15.73 7.86
C ARG A 49 2.12 -15.56 9.31
N SER A 50 1.81 -14.41 9.91
CA SER A 50 2.25 -14.07 11.27
C SER A 50 1.16 -14.26 12.33
N LEU A 51 -0.11 -14.17 11.96
CA LEU A 51 -1.23 -14.32 12.89
C LEU A 51 -1.46 -15.80 13.20
N THR A 52 -1.48 -16.10 14.50
CA THR A 52 -1.94 -17.36 15.06
C THR A 52 -3.38 -17.23 15.57
N PRO A 53 -4.13 -18.33 15.72
CA PRO A 53 -5.46 -18.27 16.33
C PRO A 53 -5.40 -17.58 17.71
N GLY A 54 -6.13 -16.47 17.87
CA GLY A 54 -6.12 -15.64 19.09
C GLY A 54 -5.37 -14.31 18.96
N ASP A 55 -4.56 -14.10 17.92
CA ASP A 55 -3.86 -12.82 17.70
C ASP A 55 -4.77 -11.74 17.08
N SER A 56 -5.87 -12.15 16.45
CA SER A 56 -6.86 -11.25 15.87
C SER A 56 -8.12 -11.22 16.72
N LEU A 57 -8.70 -10.03 16.89
CA LEU A 57 -10.03 -9.89 17.47
C LEU A 57 -11.04 -10.68 16.65
N THR A 58 -11.90 -11.41 17.33
CA THR A 58 -13.17 -11.89 16.79
C THR A 58 -14.04 -10.70 16.39
N HIS A 59 -15.07 -10.97 15.58
CA HIS A 59 -16.02 -9.92 15.16
C HIS A 59 -16.67 -9.22 16.37
N GLU A 60 -16.99 -9.96 17.43
CA GLU A 60 -17.59 -9.46 18.66
C GLU A 60 -16.62 -8.57 19.44
N GLU A 61 -15.37 -9.01 19.61
CA GLU A 61 -14.32 -8.24 20.27
C GLU A 61 -13.97 -6.95 19.50
N ALA A 62 -13.98 -7.00 18.17
CA ALA A 62 -13.77 -5.82 17.34
C ALA A 62 -14.90 -4.79 17.50
N LEU A 63 -16.16 -5.25 17.57
CA LEU A 63 -17.31 -4.39 17.81
C LEU A 63 -17.32 -3.78 19.21
N GLU A 64 -16.81 -4.47 20.22
CA GLU A 64 -16.61 -3.89 21.55
C GLU A 64 -15.55 -2.80 21.52
N LEU A 65 -14.39 -3.06 20.90
CA LEU A 65 -13.30 -2.09 20.80
C LEU A 65 -13.74 -0.79 20.11
N ILE A 66 -14.53 -0.89 19.03
CA ILE A 66 -15.06 0.26 18.27
C ILE A 66 -15.94 1.17 19.15
N LYS A 67 -16.62 0.63 20.17
CA LYS A 67 -17.45 1.45 21.09
C LYS A 67 -16.60 2.32 22.03
N PHE A 68 -15.32 2.01 22.18
CA PHE A 68 -14.38 2.73 23.05
C PHE A 68 -13.43 3.66 22.28
N LEU A 69 -13.51 3.69 20.95
CA LEU A 69 -12.75 4.58 20.06
C LEU A 69 -13.62 5.74 19.56
#